data_AF-A0A4D6FVM8-F1
#
_entry.id   AF-A0A4D6FVM8-F1
#
_cell.length_a   1.000
_cell.length_b   1.000
_cell.length_c   1.000
_cell.angle_alpha   90.00
_cell.angle_beta   90.00
_cell.angle_gamma   90.00
#
_symmetry.space_group_name_H-M   'P 1'
#
loop_
_entity.id
_entity.type
_entity.pdbx_description
1 polymer ?
#
loop_
_entity_poly.entity_id
_entity_poly.type
_entity_poly.pdbx_seq_one_letter_code
_entity_poly.pdbx_strand_id
1 'polypeptide(L)'
;MNTKIVSVIDGKITRAEYNSTMGYFVEVTGKAGVKTRYLHLNKILVTKGARVTRGGAIALSGNSGRSSGPHLHYELVINNNPVNSLAFRASAPADNKLEQHAFAHARDYERYLD
;
A
#
# COMPACT_ATOMS: atom_id res chain seq x y z
N MET A 1 -6.15 -16.74 4.10
CA MET A 1 -5.13 -16.77 3.02
C MET A 1 -5.83 -16.87 1.68
N ASN A 2 -5.11 -16.65 0.58
CA ASN A 2 -5.57 -16.77 -0.81
C ASN A 2 -6.63 -15.76 -1.26
N THR A 3 -6.79 -14.66 -0.52
CA THR A 3 -7.62 -13.52 -0.95
C THR A 3 -6.86 -12.75 -2.03
N LYS A 4 -7.54 -12.40 -3.13
CA LYS A 4 -6.95 -11.60 -4.21
C LYS A 4 -6.53 -10.22 -3.70
N ILE A 5 -5.27 -9.86 -3.95
CA ILE A 5 -4.73 -8.53 -3.66
C ILE A 5 -4.55 -7.77 -4.97
N VAL A 6 -5.01 -6.53 -4.98
CA VAL A 6 -4.95 -5.63 -6.13
C VAL A 6 -4.10 -4.40 -5.82
N SER A 7 -3.49 -3.81 -6.84
CA SER A 7 -2.81 -2.53 -6.72
C SER A 7 -3.83 -1.40 -6.51
N VAL A 8 -3.62 -0.52 -5.53
CA VAL A 8 -4.50 0.65 -5.30
C VAL A 8 -4.08 1.88 -6.12
N ILE A 9 -2.93 1.81 -6.81
CA ILE A 9 -2.40 2.85 -7.69
C ILE A 9 -1.98 2.28 -9.05
N ASP A 10 -1.92 3.16 -10.05
CA ASP A 10 -1.16 2.87 -11.26
C ASP A 10 0.34 2.95 -10.95
N GLY A 11 1.14 2.10 -11.60
CA GLY A 11 2.59 2.19 -11.40
C GLY A 11 3.40 1.07 -12.02
N LYS A 12 4.65 0.99 -11.57
CA LYS A 12 5.61 -0.05 -11.95
C LYS A 12 5.94 -0.89 -10.73
N ILE A 13 6.00 -2.21 -10.90
CA ILE A 13 6.47 -3.13 -9.88
C ILE A 13 7.98 -2.91 -9.68
N THR A 14 8.37 -2.35 -8.54
CA THR A 14 9.78 -2.09 -8.20
C THR A 14 10.40 -3.20 -7.37
N ARG A 15 9.57 -3.93 -6.61
CA ARG A 15 9.96 -5.14 -5.87
C ARG A 15 8.88 -6.20 -5.99
N ALA A 16 9.31 -7.45 -6.12
CA ALA A 16 8.48 -8.65 -6.18
C ALA A 16 9.37 -9.81 -5.73
N GLU A 17 9.55 -9.95 -4.44
CA GLU A 17 10.60 -10.79 -3.85
C GLU A 17 10.18 -11.34 -2.48
N TYR A 18 11.06 -12.13 -1.87
CA TYR A 18 10.86 -12.71 -0.54
C TYR A 18 11.96 -12.22 0.41
N ASN A 19 11.59 -11.92 1.66
CA ASN A 19 12.53 -11.89 2.77
C ASN A 19 11.89 -12.44 4.06
N SER A 20 12.73 -12.73 5.07
CA SER A 20 12.30 -13.40 6.31
C SER A 20 11.30 -12.59 7.15
N THR A 21 11.35 -11.26 7.10
CA THR A 21 10.45 -10.39 7.89
C THR A 21 9.15 -10.12 7.15
N MET A 22 9.25 -9.63 5.91
CA MET A 22 8.11 -9.20 5.09
C MET A 22 7.37 -10.37 4.44
N GLY A 23 7.99 -11.55 4.39
CA GLY A 23 7.51 -12.68 3.61
C GLY A 23 7.66 -12.42 2.12
N TYR A 24 6.78 -13.03 1.32
CA TYR A 24 6.58 -12.60 -0.06
C TYR A 24 5.93 -11.23 -0.06
N PHE A 25 6.50 -10.28 -0.81
CA PHE A 25 5.96 -8.94 -0.89
C PHE A 25 6.11 -8.33 -2.28
N VAL A 26 5.24 -7.35 -2.55
CA VAL A 26 5.24 -6.55 -3.78
C VAL A 26 5.32 -5.08 -3.42
N GLU A 27 6.14 -4.31 -4.14
CA GLU A 27 6.15 -2.85 -4.10
C GLU A 27 5.75 -2.29 -5.47
N VAL A 28 4.77 -1.39 -5.48
CA VAL A 28 4.34 -0.63 -6.66
C VAL A 28 4.77 0.82 -6.47
N THR A 29 5.58 1.34 -7.39
CA THR A 29 5.95 2.76 -7.43
C THR A 29 5.10 3.49 -8.46
N GLY A 30 4.37 4.50 -8.01
CA GLY A 30 3.56 5.39 -8.84
C GLY A 30 4.30 6.67 -9.22
N LYS A 31 3.54 7.76 -9.34
CA LYS A 31 4.08 9.11 -9.61
C LYS A 31 4.42 9.84 -8.29
N ALA A 32 5.16 10.94 -8.39
CA ALA A 32 5.38 11.90 -7.30
C ALA A 32 5.84 11.27 -5.97
N GLY A 33 6.76 10.30 -6.03
CA GLY A 33 7.33 9.68 -4.83
C GLY A 33 6.40 8.74 -4.04
N VAL A 34 5.20 8.46 -4.55
CA VAL A 34 4.23 7.55 -3.92
C VAL A 34 4.56 6.10 -4.25
N LYS A 35 4.64 5.26 -3.22
CA LYS A 35 4.76 3.80 -3.33
C LYS A 35 3.74 3.11 -2.44
N THR A 36 3.35 1.90 -2.83
CA THR A 36 2.54 1.01 -2.00
C THR A 36 3.22 -0.34 -1.85
N ARG A 37 3.22 -0.90 -0.64
CA ARG A 37 3.79 -2.23 -0.36
C ARG A 37 2.70 -3.17 0.15
N TYR A 38 2.77 -4.42 -0.27
CA TYR A 38 1.84 -5.49 0.07
C TYR A 38 2.64 -6.69 0.58
N LEU A 39 2.53 -7.00 1.87
CA LEU A 39 3.39 -7.95 2.58
C LEU A 39 2.62 -9.20 3.04
N HIS A 40 3.37 -10.16 3.58
CA HIS A 40 2.87 -11.44 4.10
C HIS A 40 2.10 -12.25 3.06
N LEU A 41 2.42 -12.09 1.78
CA LEU A 41 1.70 -12.71 0.67
C LEU A 41 1.91 -14.22 0.66
N ASN A 42 0.98 -14.97 0.06
CA ASN A 42 1.16 -16.39 -0.21
C ASN A 42 1.80 -16.61 -1.59
N LYS A 43 1.37 -15.83 -2.58
CA LYS A 43 1.81 -15.95 -3.96
C LYS A 43 1.87 -14.58 -4.63
N ILE A 44 2.96 -14.32 -5.33
CA ILE A 44 3.13 -13.15 -6.19
C ILE A 44 2.66 -13.52 -7.61
N LEU A 45 1.88 -12.65 -8.25
CA LEU A 45 1.31 -12.87 -9.59
C LEU A 45 1.98 -12.01 -10.67
N VAL A 46 2.90 -11.13 -10.27
CA VAL A 46 3.57 -10.15 -11.15
C VAL A 46 5.09 -10.24 -10.99
N THR A 47 5.81 -9.72 -11.97
CA THR A 47 7.27 -9.67 -11.96
C THR A 47 7.78 -8.25 -11.80
N LYS A 48 8.98 -8.10 -11.22
CA LYS A 48 9.68 -6.82 -11.15
C LYS A 48 9.83 -6.23 -12.55
N GLY A 49 9.54 -4.94 -12.68
CA GLY A 49 9.60 -4.21 -13.95
C GLY A 49 8.27 -4.09 -14.69
N ALA A 50 7.29 -4.95 -14.39
CA ALA A 50 5.97 -4.89 -14.99
C ALA A 50 5.23 -3.58 -14.64
N ARG A 51 4.38 -3.10 -15.56
CA ARG A 51 3.41 -2.04 -15.27
C ARG A 51 2.12 -2.66 -14.74
N VAL A 52 1.45 -1.95 -13.84
CA VAL A 52 0.16 -2.33 -13.27
C VAL A 52 -0.76 -1.12 -13.24
N THR A 53 -2.04 -1.34 -13.55
CA THR A 53 -3.09 -0.34 -13.37
C THR A 53 -3.76 -0.52 -12.01
N ARG A 54 -4.36 0.55 -11.49
CA ARG A 54 -5.21 0.48 -10.30
C ARG A 54 -6.29 -0.60 -10.49
N GLY A 55 -6.49 -1.42 -9.47
CA GLY A 55 -7.38 -2.58 -9.48
C GLY A 55 -6.77 -3.84 -10.11
N GLY A 56 -5.59 -3.75 -10.74
CA GLY A 56 -4.87 -4.89 -11.30
C GLY A 56 -4.44 -5.87 -10.21
N ALA A 57 -4.66 -7.17 -10.44
CA ALA A 57 -4.27 -8.22 -9.51
C ALA A 57 -2.74 -8.37 -9.46
N ILE A 58 -2.18 -8.38 -8.25
CA ILE A 58 -0.73 -8.43 -8.04
C ILE A 58 -0.28 -9.64 -7.22
N ALA A 59 -1.16 -10.16 -6.36
CA ALA A 59 -0.80 -11.22 -5.43
C ALA A 59 -2.03 -11.92 -4.82
N LEU A 60 -1.75 -12.95 -4.02
CA LEU A 60 -2.69 -13.59 -3.12
C LEU A 60 -2.24 -13.40 -1.66
N SER A 61 -3.17 -13.06 -0.76
CA SER A 61 -2.90 -12.88 0.67
C SER A 61 -2.36 -14.16 1.31
N GLY A 62 -1.56 -14.02 2.36
CA GLY A 62 -0.90 -15.17 2.98
C GLY A 62 -0.65 -14.98 4.46
N ASN A 63 0.40 -15.66 4.92
CA ASN A 63 0.91 -15.62 6.28
C ASN A 63 2.44 -15.85 6.27
N SER A 64 3.12 -15.39 5.21
CA SER A 64 4.56 -15.61 5.05
C SER A 64 5.39 -14.57 5.81
N GLY A 65 6.64 -14.92 6.10
CA GLY A 65 7.54 -14.08 6.87
C GLY A 65 7.15 -14.03 8.34
N ARG A 66 7.41 -12.89 8.98
CA ARG A 66 7.11 -12.68 10.40
C ARG A 66 5.68 -12.18 10.56
N SER A 67 4.74 -13.12 10.69
CA SER A 67 3.32 -12.86 10.84
C SER A 67 2.71 -13.80 11.90
N SER A 68 1.77 -13.30 12.70
CA SER A 68 1.07 -14.09 13.73
C SER A 68 -0.11 -14.89 13.20
N GLY A 69 -0.63 -14.52 12.03
CA GLY A 69 -1.77 -15.19 11.40
C GLY A 69 -2.11 -14.58 10.04
N PRO A 70 -2.94 -15.23 9.21
CA PRO A 70 -3.20 -14.77 7.86
C PRO A 70 -3.81 -13.37 7.77
N HIS A 71 -3.09 -12.42 7.17
CA HIS A 71 -3.56 -11.06 6.94
C HIS A 71 -2.80 -10.41 5.77
N LEU A 72 -3.19 -9.18 5.42
CA LEU A 72 -2.41 -8.31 4.54
C LEU A 72 -1.80 -7.19 5.38
N HIS A 73 -0.48 -7.06 5.37
CA HIS A 73 0.17 -5.83 5.82
C HIS A 73 0.36 -4.91 4.61
N TYR A 74 -0.27 -3.75 4.67
CA TYR A 74 -0.26 -2.74 3.61
C TYR A 74 0.45 -1.48 4.09
N GLU A 75 1.32 -0.92 3.24
CA GLU A 75 2.02 0.32 3.53
C GLU A 75 1.81 1.32 2.40
N LEU A 76 1.51 2.56 2.78
CA LEU A 76 1.64 3.73 1.91
C LEU A 76 2.97 4.41 2.25
N VAL A 77 3.76 4.72 1.24
CA VAL A 77 5.07 5.36 1.39
C VAL A 77 5.10 6.61 0.51
N ILE A 78 5.44 7.75 1.08
CA ILE A 78 5.55 9.03 0.37
C ILE A 78 6.96 9.56 0.59
N ASN A 79 7.67 9.88 -0.49
CA ASN A 79 9.04 10.37 -0.43
C ASN A 79 9.95 9.50 0.45
N ASN A 80 9.77 8.18 0.31
CA ASN A 80 10.51 7.14 1.06
C ASN A 80 10.17 7.02 2.56
N ASN A 81 9.17 7.75 3.06
CA ASN A 81 8.68 7.65 4.43
C ASN A 81 7.35 6.88 4.49
N PRO A 82 7.24 5.79 5.27
CA PRO A 82 5.96 5.16 5.55
C PRO A 82 5.03 6.13 6.27
N VAL A 83 3.79 6.25 5.80
CA VAL A 83 2.78 7.15 6.39
C VAL A 83 1.54 6.37 6.79
N ASN A 84 0.76 6.92 7.73
CA ASN A 84 -0.54 6.35 8.06
C ASN A 84 -1.51 6.50 6.88
N SER A 85 -1.79 5.39 6.21
CA SER A 85 -2.64 5.35 5.01
C SER A 85 -4.09 5.77 5.27
N LEU A 86 -4.63 5.55 6.47
CA LEU A 86 -5.98 5.98 6.83
C LEU A 86 -6.06 7.50 7.00
N ALA A 87 -5.05 8.09 7.63
CA ALA A 87 -4.95 9.54 7.74
C ALA A 87 -4.74 10.22 6.37
N PHE A 88 -4.05 9.55 5.44
CA PHE A 88 -3.87 10.07 4.08
C PHE A 88 -5.15 10.05 3.23
N ARG A 89 -6.10 9.15 3.52
CA ARG A 89 -7.40 9.14 2.82
C ARG A 89 -8.28 10.33 3.21
N ALA A 90 -8.12 10.82 4.44
CA ALA A 90 -8.90 11.92 5.00
C ALA A 90 -8.66 13.28 4.34
N SER A 91 -7.54 13.44 3.62
CA SER A 91 -7.22 14.67 2.90
C SER A 91 -7.71 14.68 1.45
N ALA A 92 -8.31 13.58 0.97
CA ALA A 92 -9.21 13.65 -0.18
C ALA A 92 -10.53 14.26 0.31
N PRO A 93 -11.17 15.18 -0.43
CA PRO A 93 -12.34 15.90 0.06
C PRO A 93 -13.49 14.91 0.31
N ALA A 94 -13.72 14.57 1.58
CA ALA A 94 -14.84 13.74 2.02
C ALA A 94 -15.91 14.67 2.61
N ASP A 95 -17.03 14.71 1.91
CA ASP A 95 -18.24 15.49 2.11
C ASP A 95 -19.15 14.96 3.23
N ASN A 96 -18.60 14.47 4.35
CA ASN A 96 -19.43 13.89 5.42
C ASN A 96 -19.14 14.41 6.84
N LYS A 97 -20.17 14.97 7.47
CA LYS A 97 -20.12 15.72 8.74
C LYS A 97 -19.77 14.89 9.98
N LEU A 98 -19.82 13.56 9.92
CA LEU A 98 -19.45 12.69 11.06
C LEU A 98 -17.93 12.57 11.26
N GLU A 99 -17.16 12.86 10.21
CA GLU A 99 -15.71 12.65 10.20
C GLU A 99 -14.91 13.90 10.64
N GLN A 100 -15.56 15.08 10.69
CA GLN A 100 -14.94 16.35 11.10
C GLN A 100 -14.40 16.35 12.53
N HIS A 101 -14.98 15.55 13.44
CA HIS A 101 -14.50 15.43 14.81
C HIS A 101 -13.25 14.54 14.94
N ALA A 102 -12.96 13.68 13.96
CA ALA A 102 -11.75 12.86 13.95
C ALA A 102 -10.56 13.57 13.27
N PHE A 103 -10.81 14.63 12.49
CA PHE A 103 -9.83 15.28 11.62
C PHE A 103 -9.16 16.55 12.16
N ALA A 104 -9.32 16.87 13.44
CA ALA A 104 -8.60 17.97 14.08
C ALA A 104 -7.05 17.83 14.05
N HIS A 105 -6.52 16.69 13.61
CA HIS A 105 -5.09 16.41 13.54
C HIS A 105 -4.51 16.21 12.12
N ALA A 106 -5.30 16.32 11.04
CA ALA A 106 -4.86 16.02 9.68
C ALA A 106 -4.14 17.20 8.96
N ARG A 107 -3.26 17.93 9.64
CA ARG A 107 -2.55 19.11 9.10
C ARG A 107 -1.36 18.80 8.17
N ASP A 108 -1.12 17.55 7.82
CA ASP A 108 0.12 17.15 7.14
C ASP A 108 0.02 17.08 5.60
N TYR A 109 -1.18 17.20 5.00
CA TYR A 109 -1.36 17.00 3.56
C TYR A 109 -0.70 18.10 2.69
N GLU A 110 -0.88 19.37 3.05
CA GLU A 110 -0.35 20.49 2.24
C GLU A 110 1.18 20.59 2.27
N ARG A 111 1.83 20.00 3.28
CA ARG A 111 3.30 20.05 3.42
C ARG A 111 4.04 19.18 2.41
N TYR A 112 3.38 18.22 1.76
CA TYR A 112 4.02 17.29 0.82
C TYR A 112 3.86 17.68 -0.65
N LEU A 113 3.28 18.84 -0.94
CA LEU A 113 3.08 19.37 -2.30
C LEU A 113 4.07 20.48 -2.69
N ASP A 114 4.95 20.89 -1.77
CA ASP A 114 6.05 21.84 -1.98
C ASP A 114 7.41 21.12 -2.14
#